data_AF-A0AAW2JYY0-F1
#
_entry.id   AF-A0AAW2JYY0-F1
#
_cell.length_a   1.000
_cell.length_b   1.000
_cell.length_c   1.000
_cell.angle_alpha   90.00
_cell.angle_beta   90.00
_cell.angle_gamma   90.00
#
_symmetry.space_group_name_H-M   'P 1'
#
loop_
_entity.id
_entity.type
_entity.pdbx_description
1 polymer ?
#
loop_
_entity_poly.entity_id
_entity_poly.type
_entity_poly.pdbx_seq_one_letter_code
_entity_poly.pdbx_strand_id
1 'polypeptide(L)'
;MAEDAVDAAIKSGKLTPANKCLTYDLQLVGADGWDPASFTVLAQQYMRMKRSHGGKVVPGVMDTAVAKHLSHAYGTFAERVATIAQNENLGKRLAHGYPILEAEVAYCARHEYCESVVDFIARRSRLAFLDTDAARRAVPRVIEILAAEHKWDKSRQKQEMQKAQEFLETFKSSRNAQFHDGKHT
;
A
#
# COMPACT_ATOMS: atom_id res chain seq x y z
N MET A 1 -4.18 -5.66 -26.31
CA MET A 1 -2.80 -6.08 -25.98
C MET A 1 -2.74 -7.47 -25.35
N ALA A 2 -3.32 -7.69 -24.15
CA ALA A 2 -3.26 -9.01 -23.51
C ALA A 2 -4.00 -10.09 -24.31
N GLU A 3 -5.21 -9.78 -24.80
CA GLU A 3 -5.98 -10.66 -25.69
C GLU A 3 -5.20 -11.02 -26.97
N ASP A 4 -4.65 -10.01 -27.67
CA ASP A 4 -3.85 -10.23 -28.88
C ASP A 4 -2.65 -11.18 -28.65
N ALA A 5 -2.01 -11.07 -27.48
CA ALA A 5 -0.90 -11.94 -27.11
C ALA A 5 -1.34 -13.40 -26.88
N VAL A 6 -2.51 -13.58 -26.24
CA VAL A 6 -3.11 -14.91 -26.05
C VAL A 6 -3.54 -15.50 -27.39
N ASP A 7 -4.14 -14.71 -28.28
CA ASP A 7 -4.53 -15.15 -29.63
C ASP A 7 -3.32 -15.59 -30.45
N ALA A 8 -2.22 -14.84 -30.39
CA ALA A 8 -0.97 -15.22 -31.02
C ALA A 8 -0.40 -16.54 -30.46
N ALA A 9 -0.47 -16.74 -29.14
CA ALA A 9 -0.03 -17.97 -28.49
C ALA A 9 -0.91 -19.18 -28.86
N ILE A 10 -2.24 -19.01 -28.93
CA ILE A 10 -3.18 -20.03 -29.39
C ILE A 10 -2.85 -20.45 -30.82
N LYS A 11 -2.64 -19.48 -31.71
CA LYS A 11 -2.28 -19.73 -33.10
C LYS A 11 -0.94 -20.47 -33.22
N SER A 12 0.09 -20.05 -32.49
CA SER A 12 1.41 -20.68 -32.54
C SER A 12 1.42 -22.07 -31.92
N GLY A 13 0.70 -22.25 -30.81
CA GLY A 13 0.62 -23.52 -30.09
C GLY A 13 -0.39 -24.51 -30.66
N LYS A 14 -1.16 -24.12 -31.70
CA LYS A 14 -2.29 -24.89 -32.24
C LYS A 14 -3.26 -25.34 -31.14
N LEU A 15 -3.51 -24.45 -30.18
CA LEU A 15 -4.38 -24.71 -29.04
C LEU A 15 -5.85 -24.55 -29.46
N THR A 16 -6.74 -25.29 -28.83
CA THR A 16 -8.18 -25.15 -29.03
C THR A 16 -8.79 -24.53 -27.77
N PRO A 17 -9.11 -23.22 -27.76
CA PRO A 17 -9.68 -22.58 -26.59
C PRO A 17 -11.12 -23.06 -26.35
N ALA A 18 -11.48 -23.28 -25.09
CA ALA A 18 -12.85 -23.68 -24.72
C ALA A 18 -13.86 -22.54 -24.87
N ASN A 19 -13.42 -21.30 -24.65
CA ASN A 19 -14.24 -20.09 -24.67
C ASN A 19 -13.51 -18.96 -25.40
N LYS A 20 -14.25 -17.90 -25.76
CA LYS A 20 -13.67 -16.63 -26.21
C LYS A 20 -13.02 -15.88 -25.05
N CYS A 21 -12.23 -14.85 -25.35
CA CYS A 21 -11.71 -13.93 -24.35
C CYS A 21 -12.87 -13.29 -23.55
N LEU A 22 -12.76 -13.33 -22.22
CA LEU A 22 -13.73 -12.72 -21.30
C LEU A 22 -13.11 -11.56 -20.50
N THR A 23 -11.86 -11.19 -20.78
CA THR A 23 -11.13 -10.22 -19.95
C THR A 23 -11.71 -8.81 -20.01
N TYR A 24 -12.56 -8.50 -21.00
CA TYR A 24 -13.24 -7.23 -21.11
C TYR A 24 -14.28 -7.03 -20.00
N ASP A 25 -15.07 -8.07 -19.71
CA ASP A 25 -16.11 -8.04 -18.67
C ASP A 25 -15.60 -8.55 -17.31
N LEU A 26 -14.41 -9.14 -17.28
CA LEU A 26 -13.81 -9.66 -16.06
C LEU A 26 -13.39 -8.52 -15.13
N GLN A 27 -14.11 -8.37 -14.03
CA GLN A 27 -13.75 -7.43 -12.97
C GLN A 27 -12.39 -7.80 -12.36
N LEU A 28 -11.57 -6.77 -12.11
CA LEU A 28 -10.32 -6.94 -11.41
C LEU A 28 -10.58 -7.21 -9.91
N VAL A 29 -9.57 -7.79 -9.28
CA VAL A 29 -9.58 -8.08 -7.85
C VAL A 29 -9.87 -6.81 -7.04
N GLY A 30 -10.85 -6.90 -6.14
CA GLY A 30 -11.31 -5.77 -5.31
C GLY A 30 -12.40 -4.89 -5.95
N ALA A 31 -12.71 -5.05 -7.24
CA ALA A 31 -13.74 -4.25 -7.91
C ALA A 31 -15.16 -4.79 -7.74
N ASP A 32 -15.32 -6.10 -7.54
CA ASP A 32 -16.63 -6.72 -7.36
C ASP A 32 -17.35 -6.16 -6.12
N GLY A 33 -18.55 -5.62 -6.32
CA GLY A 33 -19.38 -5.00 -5.28
C GLY A 33 -18.90 -3.63 -4.76
N TRP A 34 -17.88 -3.01 -5.37
CA TRP A 34 -17.38 -1.71 -4.94
C TRP A 34 -18.25 -0.55 -5.45
N ASP A 35 -18.49 0.44 -4.60
CA ASP A 35 -19.17 1.70 -4.91
C ASP A 35 -18.38 2.90 -4.32
N PRO A 36 -18.41 4.10 -4.93
CA PRO A 36 -17.77 5.29 -4.38
C PRO A 36 -18.16 5.64 -2.94
N ALA A 37 -19.33 5.21 -2.45
CA ALA A 37 -19.80 5.38 -1.09
C ALA A 37 -19.39 4.24 -0.14
N SER A 38 -18.74 3.17 -0.60
CA SER A 38 -18.33 2.01 0.23
C SER A 38 -17.45 2.41 1.44
N PHE A 39 -16.73 3.54 1.36
CA PHE A 39 -15.96 4.06 2.50
C PHE A 39 -16.83 4.38 3.72
N THR A 40 -18.12 4.69 3.54
CA THR A 40 -19.04 5.00 4.64
C THR A 40 -19.33 3.76 5.47
N VAL A 41 -19.57 2.63 4.82
CA VAL A 41 -19.76 1.32 5.47
C VAL A 41 -18.48 0.92 6.21
N LEU A 42 -17.33 1.08 5.57
CA LEU A 42 -16.03 0.82 6.18
C LEU A 42 -15.80 1.67 7.45
N ALA A 43 -16.11 2.96 7.40
CA ALA A 43 -15.96 3.86 8.54
C ALA A 43 -16.93 3.53 9.69
N GLN A 44 -18.15 3.10 9.37
CA GLN A 44 -19.17 2.72 10.35
C GLN A 44 -18.87 1.40 11.04
N GLN A 45 -18.43 0.39 10.27
CA GLN A 45 -18.07 -0.92 10.80
C GLN A 45 -16.75 -0.88 11.58
N TYR A 46 -15.92 0.17 11.36
CA TYR A 46 -14.66 0.27 12.06
C TYR A 46 -14.83 0.64 13.54
N MET A 47 -14.61 -0.34 14.43
CA MET A 47 -14.64 -0.15 15.88
C MET A 47 -13.31 -0.55 16.51
N ARG A 48 -12.38 0.40 16.68
CA ARG A 48 -11.14 0.11 17.42
C ARG A 48 -11.22 0.60 18.85
N MET A 49 -11.15 -0.30 19.81
CA MET A 49 -11.06 0.08 21.22
C MET A 49 -9.73 0.76 21.52
N LYS A 50 -9.75 2.06 21.84
CA LYS A 50 -8.56 2.85 22.21
C LYS A 50 -8.63 3.22 23.70
N ARG A 51 -7.51 3.09 24.42
CA ARG A 51 -7.38 3.70 25.75
C ARG A 51 -7.23 5.22 25.62
N SER A 52 -8.18 5.95 26.17
CA SER A 52 -8.13 7.40 26.36
C SER A 52 -7.02 7.77 27.35
N HIS A 53 -6.62 9.04 27.35
CA HIS A 53 -5.62 9.59 28.27
C HIS A 53 -5.99 9.37 29.74
N GLY A 54 -7.30 9.31 30.07
CA GLY A 54 -7.82 8.97 31.39
C GLY A 54 -8.04 7.46 31.63
N GLY A 55 -7.41 6.57 30.87
CA GLY A 55 -7.50 5.11 31.04
C GLY A 55 -8.79 4.44 30.55
N LYS A 56 -9.84 5.21 30.22
CA LYS A 56 -11.11 4.68 29.68
C LYS A 56 -10.93 4.12 28.27
N VAL A 57 -11.46 2.93 28.02
CA VAL A 57 -11.50 2.35 26.67
C VAL A 57 -12.69 2.96 25.92
N VAL A 58 -12.41 3.67 24.83
CA VAL A 58 -13.42 4.32 23.98
C VAL A 58 -13.34 3.76 22.55
N PRO A 59 -14.47 3.62 21.84
CA PRO A 59 -14.48 3.29 20.42
C PRO A 59 -13.77 4.39 19.63
N GLY A 60 -12.70 4.03 18.94
CA GLY A 60 -12.00 4.84 17.97
C GLY A 60 -12.61 4.61 16.60
N VAL A 61 -13.15 5.69 16.02
CA VAL A 61 -13.70 5.70 14.67
C VAL A 61 -12.55 5.83 13.67
N MET A 62 -12.70 5.21 12.49
CA MET A 62 -11.74 5.40 11.40
C MET A 62 -11.87 6.83 10.87
N ASP A 63 -10.73 7.49 10.68
CA ASP A 63 -10.71 8.80 10.04
C ASP A 63 -11.27 8.71 8.61
N THR A 64 -12.11 9.67 8.21
CA THR A 64 -12.76 9.68 6.89
C THR A 64 -11.76 9.66 5.74
N ALA A 65 -10.61 10.33 5.86
CA ALA A 65 -9.60 10.32 4.81
C ALA A 65 -8.94 8.93 4.68
N VAL A 66 -8.73 8.24 5.81
CA VAL A 66 -8.26 6.84 5.82
C VAL A 66 -9.30 5.91 5.22
N ALA A 67 -10.57 6.03 5.59
CA ALA A 67 -11.63 5.18 5.04
C ALA A 67 -11.77 5.35 3.52
N LYS A 68 -11.72 6.60 3.03
CA LYS A 68 -11.72 6.90 1.60
C LYS A 68 -10.49 6.33 0.90
N HIS A 69 -9.30 6.51 1.47
CA HIS A 69 -8.06 5.94 0.96
C HIS A 69 -8.15 4.42 0.82
N LEU A 70 -8.53 3.72 1.89
CA LEU A 70 -8.61 2.25 1.87
C LEU A 70 -9.65 1.76 0.86
N SER A 71 -10.83 2.37 0.83
CA SER A 71 -11.88 2.02 -0.13
C SER A 71 -11.43 2.25 -1.58
N HIS A 72 -10.69 3.33 -1.85
CA HIS A 72 -10.19 3.62 -3.19
C HIS A 72 -9.01 2.72 -3.60
N ALA A 73 -8.10 2.42 -2.67
CA ALA A 73 -6.90 1.65 -2.94
C ALA A 73 -7.15 0.14 -3.03
N TYR A 74 -8.03 -0.39 -2.17
CA TYR A 74 -8.27 -1.83 -2.02
C TYR A 74 -9.67 -2.29 -2.45
N GLY A 75 -10.54 -1.37 -2.84
CA GLY A 75 -11.91 -1.68 -3.22
C GLY A 75 -12.65 -2.40 -2.08
N THR A 76 -13.30 -3.52 -2.38
CA THR A 76 -13.99 -4.35 -1.38
C THR A 76 -13.06 -5.05 -0.40
N PHE A 77 -11.74 -5.12 -0.67
CA PHE A 77 -10.78 -5.67 0.28
C PHE A 77 -10.35 -4.69 1.38
N ALA A 78 -10.80 -3.43 1.32
CA ALA A 78 -10.57 -2.44 2.36
C ALA A 78 -11.01 -2.93 3.75
N GLU A 79 -12.08 -3.74 3.82
CA GLU A 79 -12.56 -4.36 5.07
C GLU A 79 -11.51 -5.30 5.70
N ARG A 80 -10.75 -6.04 4.88
CA ARG A 80 -9.69 -6.91 5.37
C ARG A 80 -8.56 -6.10 6.00
N VAL A 81 -8.18 -4.99 5.36
CA VAL A 81 -7.17 -4.07 5.90
C VAL A 81 -7.65 -3.45 7.21
N ALA A 82 -8.91 -3.01 7.25
CA ALA A 82 -9.54 -2.47 8.45
C ALA A 82 -9.60 -3.50 9.60
N THR A 83 -9.85 -4.77 9.29
CA THR A 83 -9.85 -5.87 10.27
C THR A 83 -8.47 -6.08 10.87
N ILE A 84 -7.41 -6.11 10.05
CA ILE A 84 -6.02 -6.18 10.53
C ILE A 84 -5.71 -4.96 11.43
N ALA A 85 -6.12 -3.76 11.00
CA ALA A 85 -5.93 -2.54 11.77
C ALA A 85 -6.58 -2.57 13.16
N GLN A 86 -7.73 -3.25 13.31
CA GLN A 86 -8.42 -3.42 14.59
C GLN A 86 -7.77 -4.48 15.47
N ASN A 87 -7.61 -5.68 14.91
CA ASN A 87 -7.29 -6.88 15.69
C ASN A 87 -5.82 -6.96 16.08
N GLU A 88 -4.93 -6.37 15.28
CA GLU A 88 -3.49 -6.50 15.43
C GLU A 88 -2.81 -5.22 15.91
N ASN A 89 -3.61 -4.23 16.33
CA ASN A 89 -3.12 -2.92 16.81
C ASN A 89 -2.28 -2.15 15.76
N LEU A 90 -2.51 -2.42 14.47
CA LEU A 90 -1.86 -1.77 13.32
C LEU A 90 -2.70 -0.63 12.71
N GLY A 91 -3.72 -0.14 13.41
CA GLY A 91 -4.54 0.99 12.95
C GLY A 91 -3.91 2.37 13.15
N LYS A 92 -2.60 2.46 13.40
CA LYS A 92 -1.91 3.76 13.44
C LYS A 92 -1.56 4.17 12.00
N ARG A 93 -1.50 5.48 11.75
CA ARG A 93 -0.96 5.99 10.49
C ARG A 93 0.52 5.70 10.41
N LEU A 94 0.97 5.20 9.28
CA LEU A 94 2.37 4.89 9.02
C LEU A 94 3.22 6.16 8.91
N ALA A 95 2.66 7.22 8.30
CA ALA A 95 3.29 8.52 8.18
C ALA A 95 2.31 9.65 8.57
N HIS A 96 2.82 10.63 9.31
CA HIS A 96 2.02 11.79 9.69
C HIS A 96 1.57 12.58 8.45
N GLY A 97 0.30 13.01 8.43
CA GLY A 97 -0.28 13.74 7.29
C GLY A 97 -0.81 12.87 6.16
N TYR A 98 -0.48 11.57 6.12
CA TYR A 98 -0.92 10.66 5.06
C TYR A 98 -1.99 9.68 5.56
N PRO A 99 -2.97 9.31 4.72
CA PRO A 99 -4.04 8.38 5.10
C PRO A 99 -3.62 6.89 5.04
N ILE A 100 -2.31 6.61 5.11
CA ILE A 100 -1.75 5.25 5.03
C ILE A 100 -1.62 4.66 6.44
N LEU A 101 -2.14 3.46 6.68
CA LEU A 101 -2.07 2.71 7.93
C LEU A 101 -0.89 1.74 7.95
N GLU A 102 -0.43 1.41 9.16
CA GLU A 102 0.51 0.30 9.39
C GLU A 102 -0.07 -1.04 8.93
N ALA A 103 -1.39 -1.22 9.04
CA ALA A 103 -2.10 -2.43 8.62
C ALA A 103 -1.99 -2.72 7.12
N GLU A 104 -1.81 -1.68 6.29
CA GLU A 104 -1.57 -1.85 4.85
C GLU A 104 -0.26 -2.60 4.61
N VAL A 105 0.77 -2.38 5.43
CA VAL A 105 2.05 -3.10 5.32
C VAL A 105 1.85 -4.60 5.53
N ALA A 106 1.14 -4.98 6.61
CA ALA A 106 0.84 -6.37 6.91
C ALA A 106 -0.07 -7.01 5.86
N TYR A 107 -1.09 -6.29 5.39
CA TYR A 107 -1.97 -6.76 4.32
C TYR A 107 -1.18 -7.03 3.03
N CYS A 108 -0.35 -6.08 2.59
CA CYS A 108 0.45 -6.22 1.38
C CYS A 108 1.46 -7.38 1.49
N ALA A 109 2.03 -7.61 2.68
CA ALA A 109 2.92 -8.76 2.91
C ALA A 109 2.20 -10.10 2.74
N ARG A 110 0.98 -10.21 3.26
CA ARG A 110 0.20 -11.47 3.26
C ARG A 110 -0.51 -11.75 1.95
N HIS A 111 -0.97 -10.71 1.24
CA HIS A 111 -1.92 -10.86 0.14
C HIS A 111 -1.46 -10.25 -1.18
N GLU A 112 -0.46 -9.36 -1.18
CA GLU A 112 -0.01 -8.67 -2.39
C GLU A 112 1.45 -8.94 -2.74
N TYR A 113 2.07 -9.95 -2.10
CA TYR A 113 3.44 -10.37 -2.38
C TYR A 113 4.47 -9.24 -2.14
N CYS A 114 4.27 -8.47 -1.08
CA CYS A 114 5.20 -7.42 -0.67
C CYS A 114 6.42 -8.01 0.05
N GLU A 115 7.47 -8.28 -0.74
CA GLU A 115 8.72 -8.94 -0.30
C GLU A 115 9.88 -7.98 0.03
N SER A 116 9.67 -6.67 -0.08
CA SER A 116 10.69 -5.66 0.22
C SER A 116 10.10 -4.35 0.69
N VAL A 117 10.90 -3.57 1.43
CA VAL A 117 10.48 -2.23 1.91
C VAL A 117 10.21 -1.30 0.74
N VAL A 118 11.06 -1.37 -0.29
CA VAL A 118 10.95 -0.56 -1.52
C VAL A 118 9.63 -0.87 -2.24
N ASP A 119 9.21 -2.13 -2.31
CA ASP A 119 7.93 -2.49 -2.92
C ASP A 119 6.76 -1.77 -2.24
N PHE A 120 6.74 -1.76 -0.90
CA PHE A 120 5.69 -1.08 -0.14
C PHE A 120 5.70 0.44 -0.37
N ILE A 121 6.83 1.11 -0.12
CA ILE A 121 6.90 2.58 -0.13
C ILE A 121 6.78 3.17 -1.54
N ALA A 122 7.14 2.41 -2.58
CA ALA A 122 7.11 2.88 -3.96
C ALA A 122 5.86 2.44 -4.71
N ARG A 123 5.41 1.18 -4.56
CA ARG A 123 4.36 0.61 -5.42
C ARG A 123 3.02 0.48 -4.70
N ARG A 124 3.01 0.01 -3.45
CA ARG A 124 1.75 -0.24 -2.70
C ARG A 124 1.16 1.02 -2.09
N SER A 125 2.00 1.85 -1.48
CA SER A 125 1.58 3.12 -0.87
C SER A 125 1.94 4.36 -1.68
N ARG A 126 2.95 4.24 -2.56
CA ARG A 126 3.54 5.34 -3.34
C ARG A 126 4.03 6.52 -2.48
N LEU A 127 4.20 6.33 -1.17
CA LEU A 127 4.64 7.35 -0.22
C LEU A 127 5.97 7.97 -0.62
N ALA A 128 6.89 7.18 -1.20
CA ALA A 128 8.17 7.66 -1.71
C ALA A 128 8.05 8.73 -2.80
N PHE A 129 6.98 8.69 -3.61
CA PHE A 129 6.71 9.67 -4.66
C PHE A 129 5.97 10.91 -4.15
N LEU A 130 5.14 10.73 -3.11
CA LEU A 130 4.39 11.82 -2.49
C LEU A 130 5.30 12.69 -1.62
N ASP A 131 6.11 12.06 -0.77
CA ASP A 131 6.99 12.73 0.17
C ASP A 131 8.11 11.79 0.62
N THR A 132 9.31 12.05 0.10
CA THR A 132 10.51 11.26 0.38
C THR A 132 10.93 11.30 1.85
N ASP A 133 10.65 12.40 2.56
CA ASP A 133 11.03 12.56 3.97
C ASP A 133 10.05 11.86 4.90
N ALA A 134 8.74 11.90 4.59
CA ALA A 134 7.75 11.04 5.22
C ALA A 134 8.06 9.56 4.99
N ALA A 135 8.40 9.16 3.75
CA ALA A 135 8.81 7.80 3.44
C ALA A 135 10.05 7.38 4.24
N ARG A 136 11.09 8.23 4.31
CA ARG A 136 12.32 7.94 5.08
C ARG A 136 12.02 7.71 6.56
N ARG A 137 11.09 8.48 7.15
CA ARG A 137 10.65 8.30 8.55
C ARG A 137 9.82 7.04 8.76
N ALA A 138 9.07 6.60 7.74
CA ALA A 138 8.24 5.39 7.80
C ALA A 138 9.06 4.10 7.65
N VAL A 139 10.19 4.12 6.94
CA VAL A 139 11.02 2.93 6.63
C VAL A 139 11.29 2.01 7.84
N PRO A 140 11.76 2.50 9.00
CA PRO A 140 12.00 1.64 10.16
C PRO A 140 10.75 0.87 10.59
N ARG A 141 9.59 1.53 10.58
CA ARG A 141 8.32 0.89 10.97
C ARG A 141 7.84 -0.13 9.94
N VAL A 142 8.04 0.15 8.65
CA VAL A 142 7.75 -0.81 7.57
C VAL A 142 8.62 -2.06 7.72
N ILE A 143 9.91 -1.89 8.01
CA ILE A 143 10.84 -3.02 8.26
C ILE A 143 10.39 -3.87 9.43
N GLU A 144 9.99 -3.25 10.55
CA GLU A 144 9.52 -3.97 11.74
C GLU A 144 8.31 -4.86 11.41
N ILE A 145 7.34 -4.33 10.68
CA ILE A 145 6.12 -5.07 10.32
C ILE A 145 6.46 -6.18 9.32
N LEU A 146 7.17 -5.88 8.23
CA LEU A 146 7.57 -6.89 7.24
C LEU A 146 8.45 -7.98 7.84
N ALA A 147 9.33 -7.63 8.78
CA ALA A 147 10.17 -8.61 9.47
C ALA A 147 9.35 -9.54 10.37
N ALA A 148 8.28 -9.06 10.98
CA ALA A 148 7.36 -9.89 11.75
C ALA A 148 6.57 -10.86 10.84
N GLU A 149 6.07 -10.36 9.70
CA GLU A 149 5.31 -11.16 8.72
C GLU A 149 6.17 -12.26 8.08
N HIS A 150 7.38 -11.90 7.63
CA HIS A 150 8.27 -12.77 6.87
C HIS A 150 9.35 -13.46 7.70
N LYS A 151 9.35 -13.26 9.03
CA LYS A 151 10.35 -13.79 9.97
C LYS A 151 11.79 -13.42 9.60
N TRP A 152 12.01 -12.17 9.19
CA TRP A 152 13.34 -11.70 8.79
C TRP A 152 14.29 -11.56 9.98
N ASP A 153 15.51 -12.06 9.80
CA ASP A 153 16.60 -11.83 10.75
C ASP A 153 17.13 -10.39 10.70
N LYS A 154 18.06 -10.07 11.61
CA LYS A 154 18.67 -8.74 11.69
C LYS A 154 19.54 -8.40 10.47
N SER A 155 20.11 -9.41 9.81
CA SER A 155 20.91 -9.22 8.59
C SER A 155 20.02 -8.72 7.46
N ARG A 156 18.88 -9.38 7.23
CA ARG A 156 17.89 -8.99 6.22
C ARG A 156 17.27 -7.63 6.53
N GLN A 157 16.92 -7.35 7.78
CA GLN A 157 16.43 -6.02 8.18
C GLN A 157 17.43 -4.90 7.83
N LYS A 158 18.73 -5.14 8.05
CA LYS A 158 19.79 -4.18 7.69
C LYS A 158 19.93 -4.01 6.18
N GLN A 159 19.85 -5.10 5.41
CA GLN A 159 19.88 -5.03 3.94
C GLN A 159 18.70 -4.24 3.39
N GLU A 160 17.49 -4.46 3.92
CA GLU A 160 16.29 -3.72 3.50
C GLU A 160 16.36 -2.25 3.87
N MET A 161 16.91 -1.91 5.04
CA MET A 161 17.19 -0.53 5.43
C MET A 161 18.13 0.15 4.42
N GLN A 162 19.22 -0.49 4.06
CA GLN A 162 20.18 0.06 3.10
C GLN A 162 19.54 0.26 1.71
N LYS A 163 18.85 -0.76 1.19
CA LYS A 163 18.15 -0.67 -0.10
C LYS A 163 17.11 0.44 -0.13
N ALA A 164 16.33 0.60 0.95
CA ALA A 164 15.34 1.65 1.06
C ALA A 164 15.99 3.05 1.07
N GLN A 165 17.10 3.21 1.79
CA GLN A 165 17.86 4.46 1.78
C GLN A 165 18.42 4.79 0.40
N GLU A 166 19.12 3.83 -0.24
CA GLU A 166 19.66 4.00 -1.60
C GLU A 166 18.56 4.36 -2.60
N PHE A 167 17.42 3.68 -2.55
CA PHE A 167 16.27 3.99 -3.38
C PHE A 167 15.74 5.42 -3.14
N LEU A 168 15.56 5.83 -1.89
CA LEU A 168 15.07 7.17 -1.56
C LEU A 168 16.07 8.28 -1.95
N GLU A 169 17.37 8.00 -1.93
CA GLU A 169 18.37 8.96 -2.41
C GLU A 169 18.30 9.19 -3.93
N THR A 170 17.73 8.26 -4.71
CA THR A 170 17.50 8.48 -6.16
C THR A 170 16.47 9.58 -6.46
N PHE A 171 15.61 9.91 -5.51
CA PHE A 171 14.60 10.97 -5.64
C PHE A 171 15.14 12.36 -5.31
N LYS A 172 16.24 12.45 -4.54
CA LYS A 172 16.93 13.72 -4.40
C LYS A 172 17.49 14.04 -5.77
N SER A 173 17.11 15.21 -6.30
CA SER A 173 17.77 15.75 -7.49
C SER A 173 19.27 15.56 -7.31
N SER A 174 19.89 14.93 -8.31
CA SER A 174 21.33 14.94 -8.43
C SER A 174 21.79 16.36 -8.12
N ARG A 175 22.88 16.52 -7.36
CA ARG A 175 23.48 17.82 -6.98
C ARG A 175 23.80 18.74 -8.18
N ASN A 176 23.44 18.32 -9.40
CA ASN A 176 23.56 18.97 -10.69
C ASN A 176 22.27 19.66 -11.16
N ALA A 177 21.13 19.55 -10.46
CA ALA A 177 19.96 20.38 -10.72
C ALA A 177 20.17 21.79 -10.13
N GLN A 178 21.22 22.48 -10.57
CA GLN A 178 21.29 23.93 -10.43
C GLN A 178 20.24 24.51 -11.37
N PHE A 179 19.07 24.84 -10.82
CA PHE A 179 18.14 25.72 -11.51
C PHE A 179 18.75 27.11 -11.50
N HIS A 180 19.48 27.45 -12.56
CA HIS A 180 19.92 28.82 -12.80
C HIS A 180 18.69 29.60 -13.28
N ASP A 181 17.88 30.08 -12.34
CA ASP A 181 16.78 30.97 -12.64
C ASP A 181 17.42 32.31 -13.04
N GLY A 182 17.53 32.55 -14.34
CA GLY A 182 18.32 33.62 -14.96
C GLY A 182 17.78 35.04 -14.72
N LYS A 183 17.43 35.37 -13.47
CA LYS A 183 16.78 36.63 -13.09
C LYS A 183 17.57 37.52 -12.13
N HIS A 184 18.83 37.21 -11.85
CA HIS A 184 19.68 38.10 -11.07
C HIS A 184 21.08 38.21 -11.69
N THR A 185 21.25 39.26 -12.50
CA THR A 185 22.52 39.95 -12.75
C THR A 185 22.38 41.37 -12.22
#